data_AF-A0A2V9RPY6-F1
#
_entry.id   AF-A0A2V9RPY6-F1
#
_cell.length_a   1.000
_cell.length_b   1.000
_cell.length_c   1.000
_cell.angle_alpha   90.00
_cell.angle_beta   90.00
_cell.angle_gamma   90.00
#
_symmetry.space_group_name_H-M   'P 1'
#
loop_
_entity.id
_entity.type
_entity.pdbx_description
1 polymer ?
#
loop_
_entity_poly.entity_id
_entity_poly.type
_entity_poly.pdbx_seq_one_letter_code
_entity_poly.pdbx_strand_id
1 'polypeptide(L)'
;SYEGLGCVYLEAMSSGKPVIGCTGQGIEEVVHHEENGFLIRPDDPHGLSHTLTRLLKNKSLREQVGVRARRTILSRFTLKHQAAVLVEAYREAVR
;
A
#
# COMPACT_ATOMS: atom_id res chain seq x y z
N SER A 1 -2.66 19.40 -3.88
CA SER A 1 -1.56 18.67 -4.55
C SER A 1 -2.00 17.23 -4.67
N TYR A 2 -2.30 16.78 -5.89
CA TYR A 2 -2.68 15.40 -6.17
C TYR A 2 -1.39 14.56 -6.12
N GLU A 3 -1.37 13.49 -5.33
CA GLU A 3 -0.17 12.64 -5.24
C GLU A 3 0.14 12.04 -6.62
N GLY A 4 1.34 12.31 -7.11
CA GLY A 4 1.91 11.55 -8.23
C GLY A 4 2.14 10.12 -7.78
N LEU A 5 1.18 9.25 -8.09
CA LEU A 5 1.28 7.80 -7.99
C LEU A 5 1.80 7.26 -6.63
N GLY A 6 1.29 7.71 -5.49
CA GLY A 6 1.42 7.01 -4.19
C GLY A 6 2.81 6.46 -3.82
N CYS A 7 3.90 7.05 -4.34
CA CYS A 7 5.24 6.47 -4.24
C CYS A 7 5.64 6.27 -2.78
N VAL A 8 5.21 7.17 -1.91
CA VAL A 8 5.49 7.12 -0.47
C VAL A 8 4.85 5.89 0.19
N TYR A 9 3.63 5.50 -0.21
CA TYR A 9 3.02 4.27 0.30
C TYR A 9 3.81 3.04 -0.13
N LEU A 10 4.17 2.96 -1.42
CA LEU A 10 4.93 1.83 -1.95
C LEU A 10 6.32 1.74 -1.31
N GLU A 11 7.01 2.86 -1.11
CA GLU A 11 8.29 2.95 -0.42
C GLU A 11 8.19 2.50 1.04
N ALA A 12 7.19 3.00 1.78
CA ALA A 12 6.95 2.59 3.17
C ALA A 12 6.63 1.09 3.27
N MET A 13 5.75 0.59 2.40
CA MET A 13 5.41 -0.84 2.34
C MET A 13 6.63 -1.69 1.96
N SER A 14 7.46 -1.25 1.00
CA SER A 14 8.70 -1.94 0.61
C SER A 14 9.71 -2.03 1.76
N SER A 15 9.72 -1.01 2.62
CA SER A 15 10.52 -0.92 3.84
C SER A 15 9.93 -1.74 4.99
N GLY A 16 8.83 -2.46 4.76
CA GLY A 16 8.14 -3.26 5.76
C GLY A 16 7.45 -2.43 6.83
N LYS A 17 7.02 -1.21 6.50
CA LYS A 17 6.26 -0.35 7.41
C LYS A 17 4.77 -0.44 7.10
N PRO A 18 3.91 -0.55 8.14
CA PRO A 18 2.47 -0.40 7.95
C PRO A 18 2.15 1.02 7.48
N VAL A 19 1.16 1.14 6.60
CA VAL A 19 0.65 2.41 6.09
C VAL A 19 -0.82 2.61 6.48
N ILE A 20 -1.25 3.85 6.60
CA ILE A 20 -2.65 4.23 6.77
C ILE A 20 -3.00 5.13 5.59
N GLY A 21 -3.91 4.67 4.72
CA GLY A 21 -4.42 5.43 3.58
C GLY A 21 -5.87 5.85 3.76
N CYS A 22 -6.33 6.84 2.99
CA CYS A 22 -7.73 7.23 2.93
C CYS A 22 -8.44 6.55 1.76
N THR A 23 -9.65 6.03 2.00
CA THR A 23 -10.49 5.48 0.93
C THR A 23 -10.98 6.56 -0.03
N GLY A 24 -11.29 6.18 -1.27
CA GLY A 24 -11.72 7.04 -2.37
C GLY A 24 -10.58 7.76 -3.07
N GLN A 25 -9.33 7.37 -2.82
CA GLN A 25 -8.12 8.04 -3.34
C GLN A 25 -7.24 7.10 -4.18
N GLY A 26 -7.70 5.89 -4.50
CA GLY A 26 -7.01 4.93 -5.39
C GLY A 26 -6.00 4.03 -4.68
N ILE A 27 -5.66 4.32 -3.42
CA ILE A 27 -4.73 3.51 -2.63
C ILE A 27 -5.27 2.11 -2.34
N GLU A 28 -6.58 1.89 -2.47
CA GLU A 28 -7.24 0.60 -2.27
C GLU A 28 -6.86 -0.46 -3.31
N GLU A 29 -6.27 -0.07 -4.44
CA GLU A 29 -5.72 -1.01 -5.42
C GLU A 29 -4.46 -1.74 -4.89
N VAL A 30 -3.82 -1.17 -3.88
CA VAL A 30 -2.57 -1.67 -3.29
C VAL A 30 -2.75 -2.08 -1.83
N VAL A 31 -3.46 -1.25 -1.06
CA VAL A 31 -3.64 -1.41 0.38
C VAL A 31 -4.97 -2.10 0.67
N HIS A 32 -4.88 -3.25 1.34
CA HIS A 32 -6.01 -4.02 1.84
C HIS A 32 -6.10 -3.87 3.36
N HIS A 33 -7.25 -3.39 3.83
CA HIS A 33 -7.49 -3.03 5.24
C HIS A 33 -7.18 -4.20 6.20
N GLU A 34 -6.37 -3.94 7.22
CA GLU A 34 -5.86 -4.88 8.24
C GLU A 34 -5.01 -6.07 7.72
N GLU A 35 -4.87 -6.21 6.41
CA GLU A 35 -4.05 -7.24 5.79
C GLU A 35 -2.63 -6.76 5.54
N ASN A 36 -2.46 -5.71 4.74
CA ASN A 36 -1.14 -5.21 4.33
C ASN A 36 -0.97 -3.70 4.64
N GLY A 37 -1.99 -3.09 5.25
CA GLY A 37 -2.04 -1.71 5.69
C GLY A 37 -3.42 -1.42 6.31
N PHE A 38 -3.75 -0.15 6.47
CA PHE A 38 -5.04 0.27 7.01
C PHE A 38 -5.66 1.31 6.08
N LEU A 39 -6.98 1.27 5.99
CA LEU A 39 -7.79 2.23 5.26
C LEU A 39 -8.76 2.90 6.22
N ILE A 40 -8.83 4.23 6.17
CA ILE A 40 -9.78 5.05 6.93
C ILE A 40 -10.61 5.89 5.95
N ARG A 41 -11.75 6.41 6.41
CA ARG A 41 -12.54 7.34 5.61
C ARG A 41 -11.88 8.72 5.58
N PRO A 42 -12.07 9.50 4.51
CA PRO A 42 -11.79 10.93 4.53
C PRO A 42 -12.49 11.62 5.71
N ASP A 43 -11.86 12.65 6.27
CA ASP A 43 -12.38 13.45 7.39
C ASP A 43 -12.78 12.64 8.64
N ASP A 44 -12.10 11.50 8.88
CA ASP A 44 -12.30 10.63 10.05
C ASP A 44 -11.12 10.71 11.04
N PRO A 45 -11.00 11.78 11.85
CA PRO A 45 -9.94 11.92 12.82
C PRO A 45 -10.00 10.84 13.93
N HIS A 46 -11.19 10.32 14.22
CA HIS A 46 -11.37 9.24 15.18
C HIS A 46 -10.80 7.92 14.65
N GLY A 47 -11.10 7.57 13.40
CA GLY A 47 -10.55 6.41 12.70
C GLY A 47 -9.02 6.47 12.60
N LEU A 48 -8.47 7.64 12.27
CA LEU A 48 -7.02 7.87 12.25
C LEU A 48 -6.40 7.65 13.64
N SER A 49 -6.93 8.34 14.66
CA SER A 49 -6.42 8.26 16.04
C SER A 49 -6.47 6.84 16.60
N HIS A 50 -7.58 6.14 16.36
CA HIS A 50 -7.77 4.76 16.79
C HIS A 50 -6.75 3.83 16.13
N THR A 51 -6.60 3.92 14.80
CA THR A 51 -5.67 3.08 14.03
C THR A 51 -4.22 3.35 14.43
N LEU A 52 -3.85 4.62 14.55
CA LEU A 52 -2.51 5.03 14.97
C LEU A 52 -2.21 4.52 16.39
N THR A 53 -3.16 4.64 17.32
CA THR A 53 -3.01 4.15 18.70
C THR A 53 -2.82 2.63 18.74
N ARG A 54 -3.60 1.87 17.96
CA ARG A 54 -3.44 0.41 17.84
C ARG A 54 -2.04 0.06 17.35
N LEU A 55 -1.58 0.75 16.31
CA LEU A 55 -0.25 0.51 15.76
C LEU A 55 0.84 0.88 16.76
N LEU A 56 0.77 2.03 17.44
CA LEU A 56 1.78 2.44 18.42
C LEU A 56 1.86 1.48 19.62
N LYS A 57 0.72 0.98 20.10
CA LYS A 57 0.66 0.09 21.27
C LYS A 57 0.98 -1.37 20.97
N ASN A 58 0.80 -1.83 19.74
CA ASN A 58 0.97 -3.24 19.39
C ASN A 58 2.14 -3.46 18.41
N LYS A 59 3.32 -3.77 18.95
CA LYS A 59 4.53 -4.06 18.14
C LYS A 59 4.35 -5.25 17.21
N SER A 60 3.74 -6.34 17.69
CA SER A 60 3.49 -7.55 16.88
C SER A 60 2.61 -7.24 15.68
N LEU A 61 1.56 -6.44 15.86
CA LEU A 61 0.69 -6.00 14.76
C LEU A 61 1.48 -5.22 13.71
N ARG A 62 2.33 -4.27 14.12
CA ARG A 62 3.17 -3.50 13.19
C ARG A 62 4.08 -4.40 12.37
N GLU A 63 4.72 -5.37 13.00
CA GLU A 63 5.63 -6.30 12.34
C GLU A 63 4.89 -7.21 11.36
N GLN A 64 3.76 -7.79 11.78
CA GLN A 64 2.97 -8.68 10.93
C GLN A 64 2.37 -7.96 9.72
N VAL A 65 1.81 -6.77 9.91
CA VAL A 65 1.29 -5.95 8.80
C VAL A 65 2.45 -5.49 7.91
N GLY A 66 3.57 -5.07 8.48
CA GLY A 66 4.76 -4.66 7.74
C GLY A 66 5.35 -5.76 6.85
N VAL A 67 5.44 -7.00 7.35
CA VAL A 67 5.87 -8.17 6.55
C VAL A 67 4.93 -8.41 5.39
N ARG A 68 3.61 -8.35 5.62
CA ARG A 68 2.59 -8.51 4.58
C ARG A 68 2.65 -7.38 3.55
N ALA A 69 2.84 -6.13 3.99
CA ALA A 69 3.04 -4.96 3.15
C ALA A 69 4.22 -5.14 2.19
N ARG A 70 5.39 -5.53 2.72
CA ARG A 70 6.59 -5.76 1.91
C ARG A 70 6.39 -6.89 0.91
N ARG A 71 5.71 -7.96 1.32
CA ARG A 71 5.39 -9.09 0.43
C ARG A 71 4.51 -8.65 -0.74
N THR A 72 3.52 -7.79 -0.51
CA THR A 72 2.68 -7.20 -1.58
C THR A 72 3.53 -6.47 -2.62
N ILE A 73 4.49 -5.64 -2.18
CA ILE A 73 5.35 -4.88 -3.09
C ILE A 73 6.23 -5.81 -3.92
N LEU A 74 6.89 -6.78 -3.27
CA LEU A 74 7.81 -7.69 -3.93
C LEU A 74 7.13 -8.61 -4.95
N SER A 75 5.83 -8.90 -4.78
CA SER A 75 5.10 -9.79 -5.69
C SER A 75 4.51 -9.09 -6.91
N ARG A 76 4.21 -7.78 -6.85
CA ARG A 76 3.45 -7.09 -7.93
C ARG A 76 4.01 -5.73 -8.34
N PHE A 77 4.70 -5.01 -7.44
CA PHE A 77 5.01 -3.60 -7.64
C PHE A 77 6.50 -3.31 -7.82
N THR A 78 7.33 -4.35 -8.00
CA THR A 78 8.73 -4.17 -8.39
C THR A 78 8.84 -3.67 -9.83
N LEU A 79 9.88 -2.89 -10.14
CA LEU A 79 10.22 -2.47 -11.51
C LEU A 79 10.26 -3.65 -12.50
N LYS A 80 10.79 -4.80 -12.08
CA LYS A 80 10.85 -6.01 -12.92
C LYS A 80 9.47 -6.50 -13.36
N HIS A 81 8.53 -6.62 -12.42
CA HIS A 81 7.16 -7.04 -12.72
C HIS A 81 6.45 -6.02 -13.61
N GLN A 82 6.59 -4.72 -13.30
CA GLN A 82 5.97 -3.66 -14.09
C GLN A 82 6.52 -3.60 -15.53
N ALA A 83 7.83 -3.77 -15.70
CA ALA A 83 8.45 -3.85 -17.01
C ALA A 83 7.94 -5.07 -17.81
N ALA A 84 7.77 -6.23 -17.18
CA ALA A 84 7.23 -7.41 -17.84
C ALA A 84 5.78 -7.20 -18.32
N VAL A 85 4.93 -6.61 -17.46
CA VAL A 85 3.54 -6.27 -17.82
C VAL A 85 3.48 -5.28 -18.98
N LEU A 86 4.31 -4.24 -18.94
CA LEU A 86 4.36 -3.23 -20.01
C LEU A 86 4.82 -3.83 -21.35
N VAL A 87 5.82 -4.71 -21.33
CA VAL A 87 6.30 -5.40 -22.54
C VAL A 87 5.21 -6.27 -23.15
N GLU A 88 4.45 -7.02 -22.34
CA GLU A 88 3.35 -7.83 -22.88
C GLU A 88 2.23 -6.96 -23.47
N ALA A 89 1.86 -5.87 -22.80
CA ALA A 89 0.86 -4.94 -23.33
C ALA A 89 1.30 -4.37 -24.70
N TYR A 90 2.58 -4.02 -24.87
CA TYR A 90 3.10 -3.58 -26.18
C TYR A 90 3.09 -4.70 -27.22
N ARG A 91 3.37 -5.95 -26.85
CA ARG A 91 3.31 -7.09 -27.77
C ARG A 91 1.90 -7.36 -28.27
N GLU A 92 0.89 -7.20 -27.41
CA GLU A 92 -0.52 -7.35 -27.80
C GLU A 92 -0.97 -6.24 -28.74
N ALA A 93 -0.55 -4.99 -28.51
CA ALA A 93 -0.95 -3.85 -29.33
C ALA A 93 -0.30 -3.82 -30.74
N VAL A 94 0.79 -4.56 -30.94
CA VAL A 94 1.51 -4.66 -32.23
C VAL A 94 1.12 -5.92 -33.01
N ARG A 95 0.29 -6.80 -32.43
CA ARG A 95 -0.36 -7.90 -33.16
C ARG A 95 -1.59 -7.40 -33.92
#